data_AF-A0A7S3I5L0-F1
#
_entry.id   AF-A0A7S3I5L0-F1
#
_cell.length_a   1.000
_cell.length_b   1.000
_cell.length_c   1.000
_cell.angle_alpha   90.00
_cell.angle_beta   90.00
_cell.angle_gamma   90.00
#
_symmetry.space_group_name_H-M   'P 1'
#
loop_
_entity.id
_entity.type
_entity.pdbx_description
1 polymer ?
#
loop_
_entity_poly.entity_id
_entity_poly.type
_entity_poly.pdbx_seq_one_letter_code
_entity_poly.pdbx_strand_id
1 'polypeptide(L)'
;YALGSGIAILLLYQLSISHFHLHQYMFFAPRMNFVSANREGILSCFGYFSLQLIGIGLGRFLYFEMVQPEQLKMLEEGKPMQALLCVKDDVKTRTKREKRLVLKVLAMFVLLALAYIQSKAVFGAPSRRLCNLPYCLYQIALNVLFLLYLLVLD
;
A
#
# COMPACT_ATOMS: atom_id res chain seq x y z
N TYR A 1 11.32 -6.01 -0.01
CA TYR A 1 11.57 -5.66 1.41
C TYR A 1 10.51 -4.71 1.97
N ALA A 2 10.33 -3.50 1.44
CA ALA A 2 9.38 -2.51 1.98
C ALA A 2 7.93 -3.01 2.14
N LEU A 3 7.39 -3.74 1.15
CA LEU A 3 6.02 -4.28 1.22
C LEU A 3 5.83 -5.23 2.42
N GLY A 4 6.73 -6.21 2.55
CA GLY A 4 6.66 -7.20 3.62
C GLY A 4 6.86 -6.59 5.00
N SER A 5 7.82 -5.66 5.16
CA SER A 5 8.01 -4.95 6.43
C SER A 5 6.83 -4.05 6.77
N GLY A 6 6.22 -3.39 5.78
CA GLY A 6 5.00 -2.61 5.97
C GLY A 6 3.83 -3.46 6.47
N ILE A 7 3.58 -4.62 5.83
CA ILE A 7 2.54 -5.56 6.28
C ILE A 7 2.81 -6.06 7.71
N ALA A 8 4.06 -6.43 8.02
CA ALA A 8 4.43 -6.90 9.36
C ALA A 8 4.19 -5.83 10.44
N ILE A 9 4.60 -4.59 10.19
CA ILE A 9 4.37 -3.47 11.12
C ILE A 9 2.87 -3.22 11.30
N LEU A 10 2.08 -3.24 10.22
CA LEU A 10 0.63 -3.03 10.29
C LEU A 10 -0.06 -4.10 11.14
N LEU A 11 0.30 -5.38 10.96
CA LEU A 11 -0.26 -6.49 11.72
C LEU A 11 0.17 -6.41 13.19
N LEU A 12 1.45 -6.16 13.48
CA LEU A 12 1.94 -6.00 14.84
C LEU A 12 1.27 -4.81 15.54
N TYR A 13 1.04 -3.72 14.82
CA TYR A 13 0.34 -2.55 15.32
C TYR A 13 -1.13 -2.87 15.64
N GLN A 14 -1.84 -3.56 14.74
CA GLN A 14 -3.22 -3.98 14.98
C GLN A 14 -3.34 -4.96 16.17
N LEU A 15 -2.40 -5.89 16.29
CA LEU A 15 -2.32 -6.80 17.44
C LEU A 15 -2.09 -6.01 18.73
N SER A 16 -1.17 -5.04 18.71
CA SER A 16 -0.91 -4.17 19.86
C SER A 16 -2.18 -3.40 20.27
N ILE A 17 -2.92 -2.85 19.30
CA ILE A 17 -4.19 -2.15 19.55
C ILE A 17 -5.18 -3.06 20.28
N SER A 18 -5.28 -4.31 19.82
CA SER A 18 -6.26 -5.28 20.31
C SER A 18 -5.88 -5.83 21.69
N HIS A 19 -4.62 -6.17 21.92
CA HIS A 19 -4.15 -6.73 23.20
C HIS A 19 -4.06 -5.70 24.31
N PHE A 20 -3.51 -4.51 24.05
CA PHE A 20 -3.29 -3.47 25.07
C PHE A 20 -4.46 -2.51 25.21
N HIS A 21 -5.57 -2.73 24.50
CA HIS A 21 -6.73 -1.85 24.49
C HIS A 21 -6.34 -0.38 24.17
N LEU A 22 -5.33 -0.17 23.31
CA LEU A 22 -4.80 1.16 22.99
C LEU A 22 -5.89 2.09 22.44
N HIS A 23 -6.94 1.55 21.81
CA HIS A 23 -8.11 2.32 21.42
C HIS A 23 -8.71 3.11 22.60
N GLN A 24 -8.87 2.46 23.76
CA GLN A 24 -9.44 3.11 24.94
C GLN A 24 -8.50 4.18 25.50
N TYR A 25 -7.19 3.89 25.56
CA TYR A 25 -6.19 4.85 25.98
C TYR A 25 -6.15 6.08 25.05
N MET A 26 -6.17 5.87 23.73
CA MET A 26 -6.13 6.96 22.76
C MET A 26 -7.32 7.89 22.90
N PHE A 27 -8.55 7.35 23.03
CA PHE A 27 -9.76 8.17 23.07
C PHE A 27 -10.09 8.77 24.44
N PHE A 28 -9.86 8.04 25.53
CA PHE A 28 -10.42 8.42 26.84
C PHE A 28 -9.40 8.85 27.89
N ALA A 29 -8.10 8.59 27.70
CA ALA A 29 -7.13 8.96 28.72
C ALA A 29 -7.07 10.48 28.95
N PRO A 30 -6.74 10.97 30.15
CA PRO A 30 -6.58 12.40 30.40
C PRO A 30 -5.36 12.95 29.65
N ARG A 31 -5.40 14.23 29.26
CA ARG A 31 -4.32 14.93 28.55
C ARG A 31 -3.54 15.80 29.54
N MET A 32 -2.64 15.17 30.31
CA MET A 32 -1.94 15.80 31.44
C MET A 32 -0.57 16.39 31.07
N ASN A 33 0.19 15.67 30.25
CA ASN A 33 1.55 16.01 29.81
C ASN A 33 1.65 16.08 28.29
N PHE A 34 2.71 16.69 27.75
CA PHE A 34 2.97 16.82 26.31
C PHE A 34 2.79 15.50 25.53
N VAL A 35 3.32 14.38 26.06
CA VAL A 35 3.17 13.06 25.44
C VAL A 35 1.71 12.60 25.44
N SER A 36 1.03 12.66 26.59
CA SER A 36 -0.38 12.25 26.70
C SER A 36 -1.33 13.13 25.90
N ALA A 37 -0.95 14.38 25.61
CA ALA A 37 -1.70 15.30 24.76
C ALA A 37 -1.57 14.94 23.26
N ASN A 38 -0.42 14.40 22.85
CA ASN A 38 -0.11 14.02 21.46
C ASN A 38 -0.19 12.50 21.20
N ARG A 39 -0.69 11.72 22.16
CA ARG A 39 -0.72 10.25 22.11
C ARG A 39 -1.39 9.69 20.86
N GLU A 40 -2.43 10.35 20.35
CA GLU A 40 -3.15 9.91 19.14
C GLU A 40 -2.20 9.92 17.93
N GLY A 41 -1.43 11.00 17.75
CA GLY A 41 -0.43 11.12 16.69
C GLY A 41 0.76 10.19 16.89
N ILE A 42 1.28 10.10 18.12
CA ILE A 42 2.44 9.24 18.43
C ILE A 42 2.11 7.77 18.18
N LEU A 43 0.93 7.29 18.60
CA LEU A 43 0.56 5.89 18.43
C LEU A 43 0.12 5.57 17.01
N SER A 44 -0.59 6.47 16.33
CA SER A 44 -1.02 6.25 14.93
C SER A 44 0.12 6.33 13.92
N CYS A 45 1.29 6.87 14.31
CA CYS A 45 2.44 6.98 13.41
C CYS A 45 2.90 5.62 12.87
N PHE A 46 2.78 4.54 13.65
CA PHE A 46 3.11 3.19 13.19
C PHE A 46 2.18 2.70 12.09
N GLY A 47 0.88 2.98 12.21
CA GLY A 47 -0.11 2.70 11.17
C GLY A 47 0.22 3.46 9.88
N TYR A 48 0.47 4.78 9.97
CA TYR A 48 0.82 5.58 8.78
C TYR A 48 2.17 5.20 8.17
N PHE A 49 3.16 4.87 8.99
CA PHE A 49 4.46 4.40 8.51
C PHE A 49 4.33 3.07 7.76
N SER A 50 3.51 2.14 8.28
CA SER A 50 3.21 0.89 7.59
C SER A 50 2.52 1.13 6.24
N LEU A 51 1.56 2.07 6.19
CA LEU A 51 0.86 2.47 4.98
C LEU A 51 1.83 3.04 3.93
N GLN A 52 2.77 3.88 4.34
CA GLN A 52 3.82 4.43 3.47
C GLN A 52 4.70 3.32 2.88
N LEU A 53 5.15 2.36 3.69
CA LEU A 53 5.99 1.25 3.24
C LEU A 53 5.26 0.33 2.25
N ILE A 54 3.97 0.07 2.50
CA ILE A 54 3.12 -0.68 1.57
C ILE A 54 2.97 0.09 0.26
N GLY A 55 2.73 1.41 0.31
CA GLY A 55 2.66 2.26 -0.88
C GLY A 55 3.93 2.22 -1.72
N ILE A 56 5.11 2.30 -1.09
CA ILE A 56 6.41 2.13 -1.78
C ILE A 56 6.51 0.74 -2.42
N GLY A 57 6.05 -0.30 -1.72
CA GLY A 57 6.01 -1.66 -2.24
C GLY A 57 5.14 -1.81 -3.49
N LEU A 58 3.92 -1.25 -3.45
CA LEU A 58 2.98 -1.26 -4.56
C LEU A 58 3.50 -0.45 -5.76
N GLY A 59 4.11 0.72 -5.51
CA GLY A 59 4.71 1.52 -6.58
C GLY A 59 5.85 0.79 -7.28
N ARG A 60 6.71 0.08 -6.53
CA ARG A 60 7.76 -0.78 -7.12
C ARG A 60 7.17 -1.92 -7.93
N PHE A 61 6.13 -2.58 -7.42
CA PHE A 61 5.43 -3.63 -8.16
C PHE A 61 4.90 -3.11 -9.50
N LEU A 62 4.20 -1.96 -9.50
CA LEU A 62 3.67 -1.35 -10.72
C LEU A 62 4.80 -1.01 -11.72
N TYR A 63 5.87 -0.40 -11.23
CA TYR A 63 7.03 -0.03 -12.05
C TYR A 63 7.63 -1.26 -12.76
N PHE A 64 7.88 -2.35 -12.05
CA PHE A 64 8.48 -3.55 -12.66
C PHE A 64 7.56 -4.28 -13.63
N GLU A 65 6.24 -4.17 -13.48
CA GLU A 65 5.29 -4.76 -14.44
C GLU A 65 5.14 -3.91 -15.71
N MET A 66 5.32 -2.59 -15.61
CA MET A 66 5.26 -1.67 -16.76
C MET A 66 6.58 -1.62 -17.55
N VAL A 67 7.72 -1.62 -16.85
CA VAL A 67 9.04 -1.47 -17.49
C VAL A 67 9.41 -2.70 -18.28
N GLN A 68 10.02 -2.49 -19.45
CA GLN A 68 10.41 -3.61 -20.30
C GLN A 68 11.59 -4.39 -19.71
N PRO A 69 11.61 -5.73 -19.85
CA PRO A 69 12.70 -6.55 -19.34
C PRO A 69 14.04 -6.22 -20.04
N GLU A 70 14.00 -5.78 -21.29
CA GLU A 70 15.19 -5.32 -22.03
C GLU A 70 15.74 -4.02 -21.44
N GLN A 71 14.86 -3.04 -21.17
CA GLN A 71 15.22 -1.81 -20.47
C GLN A 71 15.78 -2.10 -19.07
N LEU A 72 15.19 -3.03 -18.33
CA LEU A 72 15.65 -3.39 -16.99
C LEU A 72 17.05 -4.03 -17.03
N LYS A 73 17.31 -4.95 -17.97
CA LYS A 73 18.65 -5.54 -18.18
C LYS A 73 19.68 -4.48 -18.57
N MET A 74 19.31 -3.54 -19.45
CA MET A 74 20.21 -2.45 -19.84
C MET A 74 20.54 -1.51 -18.69
N LEU A 75 19.58 -1.27 -17.79
CA LEU A 75 19.80 -0.54 -16.52
C LEU A 75 20.77 -1.28 -15.60
N GLU A 76 20.62 -2.60 -15.46
CA GLU A 76 21.53 -3.44 -14.67
C GLU A 76 22.95 -3.49 -15.26
N GLU A 77 23.06 -3.46 -16.59
CA GLU A 77 24.33 -3.38 -17.32
C GLU A 77 24.97 -1.98 -17.28
N GLY A 78 24.34 -0.99 -16.65
CA GLY A 78 24.87 0.37 -16.53
C GLY A 78 24.90 1.16 -17.85
N LYS A 79 24.08 0.76 -18.84
CA LYS A 79 24.02 1.44 -20.13
C LYS A 79 23.43 2.85 -19.99
N PRO A 80 23.88 3.83 -20.80
CA PRO A 80 23.38 5.20 -20.73
C PRO A 80 21.88 5.26 -21.03
N MET A 81 21.16 6.20 -20.39
CA MET A 81 19.71 6.37 -20.54
C MET A 81 19.25 6.49 -22.01
N GLN A 82 20.08 7.09 -22.87
CA GLN A 82 19.82 7.19 -24.31
C GLN A 82 19.60 5.81 -24.95
N ALA A 83 20.37 4.79 -24.54
CA ALA A 83 20.21 3.43 -25.07
C ALA A 83 18.88 2.77 -24.62
N LEU A 84 18.34 3.12 -23.46
CA LEU A 84 17.04 2.63 -22.99
C LEU A 84 15.86 3.23 -23.77
N LEU A 85 15.98 4.50 -24.19
CA LEU A 85 14.96 5.18 -25.00
C LEU A 85 14.92 4.66 -26.44
N CYS A 86 16.00 4.04 -26.92
CA CYS A 86 16.08 3.43 -28.25
C CYS A 86 15.35 2.09 -28.37
N VAL A 87 14.93 1.49 -27.26
CA VAL A 87 14.24 0.20 -27.26
C VAL A 87 12.91 0.35 -27.99
N LYS A 88 12.73 -0.42 -29.07
CA LYS A 88 11.52 -0.34 -29.90
C LYS A 88 10.37 -1.06 -29.20
N ASP A 89 9.30 -0.31 -28.93
CA ASP A 89 8.07 -0.86 -28.37
C ASP A 89 7.23 -1.53 -29.46
N ASP A 90 7.14 -2.87 -29.43
CA ASP A 90 6.13 -3.57 -30.23
C ASP A 90 4.75 -3.40 -29.60
N VAL A 91 3.84 -2.74 -30.31
CA VAL A 91 2.47 -2.43 -29.89
C VAL A 91 1.74 -3.68 -29.38
N LYS A 92 1.89 -4.83 -30.05
CA LYS A 92 1.21 -6.07 -29.63
C LYS A 92 1.70 -6.58 -28.28
N THR A 93 3.01 -6.48 -28.03
CA THR A 93 3.59 -6.87 -26.73
C THR A 93 3.17 -5.92 -25.61
N ARG A 94 3.09 -4.62 -25.90
CA ARG A 94 2.62 -3.59 -24.97
C ARG A 94 1.18 -3.86 -24.52
N THR A 95 0.25 -4.00 -25.45
CA THR A 95 -1.17 -4.28 -25.14
C THR A 95 -1.34 -5.58 -24.34
N LYS A 96 -0.53 -6.61 -24.60
CA LYS A 96 -0.59 -7.87 -23.84
C LYS A 96 -0.12 -7.69 -22.39
N ARG A 97 0.88 -6.83 -22.15
CA ARG A 97 1.37 -6.51 -20.81
C ARG A 97 0.37 -5.65 -20.04
N GLU A 98 -0.20 -4.63 -20.67
CA GLU A 98 -1.23 -3.78 -20.07
C GLU A 98 -2.44 -4.61 -19.62
N LYS A 99 -2.98 -5.49 -20.48
CA LYS A 99 -4.08 -6.39 -20.11
C LYS A 99 -3.73 -7.31 -18.92
N ARG A 100 -2.50 -7.82 -18.88
CA ARG A 100 -2.02 -8.64 -17.76
C ARG A 100 -1.93 -7.80 -16.48
N LEU A 101 -1.44 -6.58 -16.57
CA LEU A 101 -1.32 -5.65 -15.44
C LEU A 101 -2.71 -5.29 -14.89
N VAL A 102 -3.66 -4.93 -15.76
CA VAL A 102 -5.06 -4.67 -15.38
C VAL A 102 -5.65 -5.86 -14.62
N LEU A 103 -5.46 -7.09 -15.12
CA LEU A 103 -5.96 -8.29 -14.45
C LEU A 103 -5.32 -8.49 -13.06
N LYS A 104 -4.01 -8.27 -12.92
CA LYS A 104 -3.30 -8.36 -11.63
C LYS A 104 -3.79 -7.30 -10.63
N VAL A 105 -3.94 -6.05 -11.09
CA VAL A 105 -4.44 -4.93 -10.26
C VAL A 105 -5.88 -5.16 -9.84
N LEU A 106 -6.73 -5.65 -10.73
CA LEU A 106 -8.11 -6.02 -10.42
C LEU A 106 -8.17 -7.15 -9.38
N ALA A 107 -7.39 -8.22 -9.56
CA ALA A 107 -7.32 -9.31 -8.59
C ALA A 107 -6.85 -8.82 -7.21
N MET A 108 -5.83 -7.96 -7.18
CA MET A 108 -5.35 -7.33 -5.95
C MET A 108 -6.42 -6.45 -5.29
N PHE A 109 -7.18 -5.66 -6.06
CA PHE A 109 -8.30 -4.88 -5.54
C PHE A 109 -9.36 -5.76 -4.88
N VAL A 110 -9.77 -6.85 -5.54
CA VAL A 110 -10.75 -7.80 -4.98
C VAL A 110 -10.25 -8.41 -3.68
N LEU A 111 -8.99 -8.85 -3.63
CA LEU A 111 -8.38 -9.40 -2.42
C LEU A 111 -8.34 -8.38 -1.27
N LEU A 112 -7.97 -7.13 -1.57
CA LEU A 112 -7.96 -6.05 -0.59
C LEU A 112 -9.37 -5.69 -0.10
N ALA A 113 -10.37 -5.71 -0.98
CA ALA A 113 -11.77 -5.47 -0.61
C ALA A 113 -12.30 -6.57 0.33
N LEU A 114 -12.02 -7.84 0.03
CA LEU A 114 -12.35 -8.96 0.90
C LEU A 114 -11.63 -8.86 2.25
N ALA A 115 -10.33 -8.56 2.23
CA ALA A 115 -9.56 -8.35 3.45
C ALA A 115 -10.11 -7.18 4.29
N TYR A 116 -10.52 -6.07 3.65
CA TYR A 116 -11.16 -4.95 4.32
C TYR A 116 -12.48 -5.35 4.98
N ILE A 117 -13.35 -6.08 4.27
CA ILE A 117 -14.64 -6.55 4.81
C ILE A 117 -14.41 -7.44 6.04
N GLN A 118 -13.50 -8.42 5.92
CA GLN A 118 -13.14 -9.31 7.03
C GLN A 118 -12.55 -8.54 8.21
N SER A 119 -11.62 -7.65 7.94
CA SER A 119 -10.97 -6.79 8.93
C SER A 119 -11.97 -5.91 9.67
N LYS A 120 -12.93 -5.31 8.95
CA LYS A 120 -14.00 -4.50 9.54
C LYS A 120 -14.91 -5.32 10.46
N ALA A 121 -15.19 -6.56 10.09
CA ALA A 121 -16.01 -7.46 10.91
C ALA A 121 -15.30 -7.85 12.22
N VAL A 122 -13.97 -8.02 12.20
CA VAL A 122 -13.19 -8.45 13.37
C VAL A 122 -12.76 -7.28 14.26
N PHE A 123 -12.29 -6.18 13.67
CA PHE A 123 -11.63 -5.07 14.37
C PHE A 123 -12.47 -3.79 14.43
N GLY A 124 -13.69 -3.82 13.90
CA GLY A 124 -14.62 -2.69 13.89
C GLY A 124 -14.39 -1.68 12.77
N ALA A 125 -14.98 -0.49 12.92
CA ALA A 125 -14.99 0.52 11.87
C ALA A 125 -13.58 1.10 11.56
N PRO A 126 -13.31 1.48 10.30
CA PRO A 126 -12.06 2.17 9.96
C PRO A 126 -11.99 3.53 10.68
N SER A 127 -10.87 3.78 11.35
CA SER A 127 -10.65 5.02 12.10
C SER A 127 -9.35 5.69 11.69
N ARG A 128 -9.47 6.91 11.16
CA ARG A 128 -8.33 7.79 10.78
C ARG A 128 -7.43 8.15 11.96
N ARG A 129 -8.03 8.32 13.14
CA ARG A 129 -7.30 8.70 14.38
C ARG A 129 -6.51 7.53 14.94
N LEU A 130 -7.04 6.32 14.79
CA LEU A 130 -6.37 5.09 15.22
C LEU A 130 -5.41 4.56 14.15
N CYS A 131 -5.64 4.88 12.88
CA CYS A 131 -4.94 4.28 11.75
C CYS A 131 -4.95 2.74 11.82
N ASN A 132 -6.11 2.17 12.14
CA ASN A 132 -6.28 0.73 12.34
C ASN A 132 -6.22 -0.06 11.02
N LEU A 133 -6.10 -1.38 11.11
CA LEU A 133 -6.03 -2.27 9.96
C LEU A 133 -7.18 -2.07 8.95
N PRO A 134 -8.47 -1.97 9.35
CA PRO A 134 -9.56 -1.68 8.41
C PRO A 134 -9.35 -0.37 7.66
N TYR A 135 -8.85 0.68 8.33
CA TYR A 135 -8.57 1.97 7.70
C TYR A 135 -7.44 1.87 6.68
N CYS A 136 -6.33 1.22 7.03
CA CYS A 136 -5.20 1.04 6.11
C CYS A 136 -5.59 0.22 4.88
N LEU A 137 -6.31 -0.89 5.05
CA LEU A 137 -6.80 -1.71 3.94
C LEU A 137 -7.74 -0.93 3.03
N TYR A 138 -8.65 -0.15 3.61
CA TYR A 138 -9.54 0.73 2.85
C TYR A 138 -8.75 1.75 2.02
N GLN A 139 -7.75 2.41 2.61
CA GLN A 139 -6.95 3.41 1.90
C GLN A 139 -6.11 2.80 0.77
N ILE A 140 -5.55 1.61 0.99
CA ILE A 140 -4.82 0.87 -0.05
C ILE A 140 -5.77 0.46 -1.18
N ALA A 141 -6.94 -0.10 -0.84
CA ALA A 141 -7.93 -0.51 -1.83
C ALA A 141 -8.41 0.66 -2.70
N LEU A 142 -8.66 1.84 -2.10
CA LEU A 142 -9.02 3.05 -2.85
C LEU A 142 -7.91 3.49 -3.81
N ASN A 143 -6.65 3.48 -3.38
CA ASN A 143 -5.54 3.86 -4.24
C ASN A 143 -5.35 2.85 -5.40
N VAL A 144 -5.51 1.55 -5.12
CA VAL A 144 -5.47 0.51 -6.15
C VAL A 144 -6.63 0.64 -7.13
N LEU A 145 -7.83 0.99 -6.67
CA LEU A 145 -8.99 1.27 -7.52
C LEU A 145 -8.73 2.48 -8.43
N PHE A 146 -8.13 3.55 -7.89
CA PHE A 146 -7.75 4.72 -8.68
C PHE A 146 -6.71 4.37 -9.75
N LEU A 147 -5.71 3.56 -9.41
CA LEU A 147 -4.73 3.06 -10.39
C LEU A 147 -5.39 2.19 -11.46
N LEU A 148 -6.33 1.32 -11.09
CA LEU A 148 -7.10 0.51 -12.03
C LEU A 148 -7.89 1.40 -13.00
N TYR A 149 -8.53 2.46 -12.49
CA TYR A 149 -9.24 3.43 -13.32
C TYR A 149 -8.32 4.11 -14.34
N LEU A 150 -7.15 4.58 -13.90
CA LEU A 150 -6.17 5.20 -14.80
C LEU A 150 -5.67 4.21 -15.87
N LEU A 151 -5.41 2.95 -15.49
CA LEU A 151 -4.93 1.91 -16.41
C LEU A 151 -5.98 1.47 -17.45
N VAL A 152 -7.27 1.63 -17.16
CA VAL A 152 -8.35 1.30 -18.09
C VAL A 152 -8.64 2.45 -19.05
N LEU A 153 -8.31 3.68 -18.66
CA LEU A 153 -8.46 4.86 -19.50
C LEU A 153 -7.33 5.07 -20.50
N ASP A 154 -6.12 4.64 -20.16
CA ASP A 154 -4.95 4.65 -21.05
C ASP A 154 -5.09 3.62 -22.18
#